data_AF-A0A9W4HUE0-F1
#
_entry.id   AF-A0A9W4HUE0-F1
#
_cell.length_a   1.000
_cell.length_b   1.000
_cell.length_c   1.000
_cell.angle_alpha   90.00
_cell.angle_beta   90.00
_cell.angle_gamma   90.00
#
_symmetry.space_group_name_H-M   'P 1'
#
loop_
_entity.id
_entity.type
_entity.pdbx_description
1 polymer ?
#
loop_
_entity_poly.entity_id
_entity_poly.type
_entity_poly.pdbx_seq_one_letter_code
_entity_poly.pdbx_strand_id
1 'polypeptide(L)'
;MEHNLLFIVDSSTYRSCYLRSLTASLPEIISISTQTRCFSRIGVLAYHGYNCDNALEWSGWLNLGEQGHTQEQQPDLVAFAKRLRANRKHESQSAIKTAPPKACEVMHSNAKTLIFLYADTRPIPNVYYPGDFYSGPMEKAALLASGSYSRYGFTCIDWVSAYNTLRDGPKQAQVLTILHGFVGEVDASWYIYLSTRTDGACVQVKSGLKGDIAKVTVDLLLTWMGVEKDPSSIKEGQEEGSLAELLRYISVTEFESIENEQDESTLPYFPTTMRIELDRNENILEVKLTTDAMKEYVPRKTAPMPDFTEEITSIINSVPDTEMYPCIFLDPTLDFSYKWHDYTYDGSNRPISYMTRSELLQIGRSCNPGVLRRFGAILTRFTIISSAREMPDHISSTDANHVAKIPLVLIKEKYNRQFWKVLLHTIEPGTKLPARSAALLAALSLRMGIVPLMKVAEHCLTVWLLSNVWSSILVLNFKLELRA
;
A
#
# COMPACT_ATOMS: atom_id res chain seq x y z
N MET A 1 0.51 4.14 18.22
CA MET A 1 1.23 2.85 18.10
C MET A 1 1.93 2.81 16.76
N GLU A 2 3.24 2.57 16.74
CA GLU A 2 4.01 2.41 15.50
C GLU A 2 3.59 1.15 14.75
N HIS A 3 3.62 1.21 13.43
CA HIS A 3 3.37 0.05 12.57
C HIS A 3 4.58 -0.25 11.69
N ASN A 4 4.84 -1.54 11.43
CA ASN A 4 5.78 -1.98 10.39
C ASN A 4 4.97 -2.64 9.25
N LEU A 5 5.55 -2.66 8.04
CA LEU A 5 4.93 -3.31 6.87
C LEU A 5 5.82 -4.47 6.40
N LEU A 6 5.29 -5.69 6.41
CA LEU A 6 6.01 -6.89 5.97
C LEU A 6 5.28 -7.54 4.80
N PHE A 7 6.00 -7.79 3.70
CA PHE A 7 5.50 -8.61 2.61
C PHE A 7 6.03 -10.04 2.78
N ILE A 8 5.13 -11.01 2.91
CA ILE A 8 5.45 -12.44 2.86
C ILE A 8 5.02 -12.95 1.49
N VAL A 9 5.99 -13.40 0.68
CA VAL A 9 5.76 -13.61 -0.76
C VAL A 9 6.09 -15.04 -1.16
N ASP A 10 5.12 -15.69 -1.81
CA ASP A 10 5.33 -16.99 -2.43
C ASP A 10 6.31 -16.89 -3.60
N SER A 11 7.36 -17.71 -3.54
CA SER A 11 8.33 -17.90 -4.61
C SER A 11 8.62 -19.39 -4.87
N SER A 12 7.72 -20.25 -4.38
CA SER A 12 7.79 -21.70 -4.51
C SER A 12 7.45 -22.15 -5.94
N THR A 13 6.45 -21.54 -6.58
CA THR A 13 6.02 -21.93 -7.94
C THR A 13 6.32 -20.89 -9.02
N TYR A 14 6.55 -21.35 -10.25
CA TYR A 14 6.64 -20.48 -11.43
C TYR A 14 5.28 -19.92 -11.87
N ARG A 15 4.18 -20.46 -11.35
CA ARG A 15 2.81 -20.00 -11.63
C ARG A 15 2.49 -18.70 -10.88
N SER A 16 3.22 -18.41 -9.81
CA SER A 16 3.08 -17.17 -9.04
C SER A 16 3.48 -15.92 -9.84
N CYS A 17 2.50 -15.07 -10.15
CA CYS A 17 2.75 -13.72 -10.69
C CYS A 17 3.09 -12.70 -9.59
N TYR A 18 3.18 -13.13 -8.32
CA TYR A 18 3.46 -12.29 -7.16
C TYR A 18 4.82 -11.61 -7.20
N LEU A 19 5.90 -12.31 -7.57
CA LEU A 19 7.23 -11.68 -7.67
C LEU A 19 7.24 -10.51 -8.65
N ARG A 20 6.54 -10.66 -9.78
CA ARG A 20 6.40 -9.60 -10.79
C ARG A 20 5.48 -8.48 -10.30
N SER A 21 4.39 -8.84 -9.61
CA SER A 21 3.46 -7.88 -9.03
C SER A 21 4.13 -7.02 -7.95
N LEU A 22 4.84 -7.65 -7.01
CA LEU A 22 5.65 -7.01 -5.99
C LEU A 22 6.69 -6.08 -6.61
N THR A 23 7.43 -6.54 -7.63
CA THR A 23 8.41 -5.69 -8.32
C THR A 23 7.76 -4.45 -8.94
N ALA A 24 6.51 -4.55 -9.38
CA ALA A 24 5.77 -3.43 -9.97
C ALA A 24 5.19 -2.47 -8.91
N SER A 25 4.65 -2.97 -7.80
CA SER A 25 3.97 -2.17 -6.76
C SER A 25 4.92 -1.63 -5.69
N LEU A 26 6.03 -2.31 -5.40
CA LEU A 26 6.90 -1.99 -4.27
C LEU A 26 7.46 -0.55 -4.30
N PRO A 27 7.89 0.02 -5.45
CA PRO A 27 8.31 1.43 -5.50
C PRO A 27 7.19 2.40 -5.10
N GLU A 28 5.94 2.08 -5.46
CA GLU A 28 4.77 2.87 -5.09
C GLU A 28 4.45 2.74 -3.60
N ILE A 29 4.48 1.51 -3.07
CA ILE A 29 4.24 1.22 -1.66
C ILE A 29 5.28 1.89 -0.77
N ILE A 30 6.57 1.84 -1.12
CA ILE A 30 7.64 2.54 -0.39
C ILE A 30 7.35 4.04 -0.38
N SER A 31 6.97 4.60 -1.53
CA SER A 31 6.62 6.01 -1.66
C SER A 31 5.43 6.37 -0.75
N ILE A 32 4.33 5.63 -0.78
CA ILE A 32 3.13 5.87 0.04
C ILE A 32 3.48 5.77 1.53
N SER A 33 4.23 4.75 1.91
CA SER A 33 4.61 4.52 3.31
C SER A 33 5.50 5.64 3.85
N THR A 34 6.45 6.13 3.03
CA THR A 34 7.32 7.26 3.38
C THR A 34 6.51 8.55 3.57
N GLN A 35 5.54 8.80 2.68
CA GLN A 35 4.72 10.02 2.70
C GLN A 35 3.81 10.08 3.91
N THR A 36 3.11 8.98 4.15
CA THR A 36 2.07 8.95 5.16
C THR A 36 2.63 8.72 6.55
N ARG A 37 3.92 8.38 6.67
CA ARG A 37 4.57 7.95 7.92
C ARG A 37 3.71 6.95 8.71
N CYS A 38 2.89 6.17 8.00
CA CYS A 38 2.05 5.15 8.62
C CYS A 38 2.85 3.94 9.05
N PHE A 39 4.03 3.75 8.46
CA PHE A 39 4.95 2.68 8.79
C PHE A 39 6.33 3.24 9.14
N SER A 40 6.96 2.68 10.16
CA SER A 40 8.35 2.98 10.53
C SER A 40 9.32 2.24 9.60
N ARG A 41 8.96 1.02 9.18
CA ARG A 41 9.82 0.11 8.42
C ARG A 41 9.04 -0.71 7.39
N ILE A 42 9.73 -1.12 6.33
CA ILE A 42 9.24 -2.07 5.32
C ILE A 42 10.22 -3.22 5.17
N GLY A 43 9.72 -4.45 5.04
CA GLY A 43 10.53 -5.62 4.75
C GLY A 43 9.83 -6.59 3.80
N VAL A 44 10.63 -7.46 3.17
CA VAL A 44 10.18 -8.53 2.27
C VAL A 44 10.80 -9.85 2.74
N LEU A 45 9.92 -10.81 3.03
CA LEU A 45 10.26 -12.19 3.34
C LEU A 45 9.71 -13.07 2.20
N ALA A 46 10.58 -13.69 1.43
CA ALA A 46 10.18 -14.67 0.43
C ALA A 46 10.27 -16.07 1.04
N TYR A 47 9.27 -16.91 0.77
CA TYR A 47 9.36 -18.34 1.06
C TYR A 47 9.35 -19.15 -0.23
N HIS A 48 10.11 -20.24 -0.22
CA HIS A 48 10.21 -21.18 -1.32
C HIS A 48 9.56 -22.51 -0.91
N GLY A 49 9.80 -23.58 -1.66
CA GLY A 49 9.50 -24.92 -1.18
C GLY A 49 10.65 -25.54 -0.40
N TYR A 50 10.35 -26.60 0.35
CA TYR A 50 11.33 -27.33 1.17
C TYR A 50 12.44 -28.03 0.35
N ASN A 51 12.29 -28.10 -0.97
CA ASN A 51 13.29 -28.67 -1.89
C ASN A 51 14.30 -27.65 -2.43
N CYS A 52 14.21 -26.38 -2.01
CA CYS A 52 15.18 -25.34 -2.33
C CYS A 52 16.34 -25.33 -1.31
N ASP A 53 17.51 -24.82 -1.73
CA ASP A 53 18.69 -24.66 -0.85
C ASP A 53 18.38 -23.82 0.39
N ASN A 54 17.53 -22.80 0.22
CA ASN A 54 16.97 -21.99 1.30
C ASN A 54 15.45 -21.97 1.21
N ALA A 55 14.78 -22.34 2.30
CA ALA A 55 13.33 -22.23 2.41
C ALA A 55 12.85 -20.78 2.49
N LEU A 56 13.70 -19.86 2.94
CA LEU A 56 13.37 -18.45 3.17
C LEU A 56 14.49 -17.52 2.70
N GLU A 57 14.12 -16.37 2.13
CA GLU A 57 14.99 -15.24 1.88
C GLU A 57 14.43 -13.98 2.56
N TRP A 58 15.27 -13.27 3.32
CA TRP A 58 14.88 -12.06 4.06
C TRP A 58 15.61 -10.83 3.55
N SER A 59 14.88 -9.74 3.31
CA SER A 59 15.46 -8.50 2.80
C SER A 59 16.17 -7.64 3.84
N GLY A 60 15.91 -7.85 5.13
CA GLY A 60 16.16 -6.83 6.14
C GLY A 60 15.05 -5.77 6.17
N TRP A 61 15.09 -4.92 7.19
CA TRP A 61 14.17 -3.80 7.34
C TRP A 61 14.72 -2.54 6.65
N LEU A 62 13.97 -1.98 5.72
CA LEU A 62 14.15 -0.62 5.24
C LEU A 62 13.49 0.35 6.22
N ASN A 63 14.27 1.24 6.84
CA ASN A 63 13.74 2.27 7.74
C ASN A 63 13.26 3.47 6.92
N LEU A 64 12.07 3.97 7.23
CA LEU A 64 11.42 5.09 6.52
C LEU A 64 11.59 6.45 7.23
N GLY A 65 12.23 6.48 8.40
CA GLY A 65 12.51 7.70 9.18
C GLY A 65 13.67 8.53 8.62
N GLU A 66 13.80 9.78 9.11
CA GLU A 66 14.93 10.64 8.78
C GLU A 66 16.25 9.95 9.13
N GLN A 67 17.23 10.10 8.25
CA GLN A 67 18.56 9.48 8.29
C GLN A 67 19.37 9.95 9.51
N GLY A 68 18.98 9.53 10.70
CA GLY A 68 19.77 9.69 11.91
C GLY A 68 20.88 8.65 11.93
N HIS A 69 22.03 8.98 11.36
CA HIS A 69 23.37 8.45 11.68
C HIS A 69 23.56 6.95 12.03
N THR A 70 22.71 6.02 11.61
CA THR A 70 23.03 4.60 11.68
C THR A 70 23.87 4.22 10.46
N GLN A 71 25.13 3.87 10.70
CA GLN A 71 26.10 3.33 9.72
C GLN A 71 25.65 2.02 9.02
N GLU A 72 24.47 1.50 9.34
CA GLU A 72 23.96 0.27 8.73
C GLU A 72 23.44 0.51 7.31
N GLN A 73 23.99 -0.26 6.37
CA GLN A 73 23.59 -0.25 4.97
C GLN A 73 22.11 -0.65 4.86
N GLN A 74 21.25 0.31 4.48
CA GLN A 74 19.83 0.05 4.27
C GLN A 74 19.62 -0.92 3.09
N PRO A 75 18.69 -1.88 3.20
CA PRO A 75 18.44 -2.81 2.12
C PRO A 75 17.73 -2.14 0.94
N ASP A 76 18.17 -2.44 -0.27
CA ASP A 76 17.42 -2.10 -1.48
C ASP A 76 16.34 -3.16 -1.73
N LEU A 77 15.11 -2.86 -1.26
CA LEU A 77 13.98 -3.77 -1.40
C LEU A 77 13.58 -4.01 -2.86
N VAL A 78 13.80 -3.03 -3.76
CA VAL A 78 13.46 -3.18 -5.18
C VAL A 78 14.47 -4.10 -5.86
N ALA A 79 15.76 -3.95 -5.56
CA ALA A 79 16.79 -4.89 -6.01
C ALA A 79 16.57 -6.29 -5.41
N PHE A 80 16.18 -6.38 -4.13
CA PHE A 80 15.78 -7.64 -3.49
C PHE A 80 14.65 -8.31 -4.27
N ALA A 81 13.52 -7.63 -4.48
CA ALA A 81 12.38 -8.19 -5.20
C ALA A 81 12.74 -8.64 -6.62
N LYS A 82 13.59 -7.88 -7.33
CA LYS A 82 14.05 -8.22 -8.69
C LYS A 82 14.95 -9.44 -8.76
N ARG A 83 15.69 -9.74 -7.68
CA ARG A 83 16.63 -10.88 -7.65
C ARG A 83 15.92 -12.19 -7.32
N LEU A 84 14.77 -12.13 -6.66
CA LEU A 84 13.97 -13.31 -6.35
C LEU A 84 13.64 -14.07 -7.65
N ARG A 85 13.76 -15.39 -7.58
CA ARG A 85 13.47 -16.30 -8.69
C ARG A 85 12.55 -17.39 -8.17
N ALA A 86 11.46 -17.61 -8.90
CA ALA A 86 10.65 -18.80 -8.68
C ALA A 86 11.47 -20.04 -8.99
N ASN A 87 11.30 -21.10 -8.20
CA ASN A 87 11.89 -22.38 -8.50
C ASN A 87 11.23 -22.94 -9.78
N ARG A 88 12.04 -23.20 -10.81
CA ARG A 88 11.55 -23.68 -12.12
C ARG A 88 11.57 -25.20 -12.24
N LYS A 89 12.19 -25.91 -11.29
CA LYS A 89 12.57 -27.30 -11.51
C LYS A 89 11.49 -28.32 -11.13
N HIS A 90 10.62 -28.06 -10.13
CA HIS A 90 9.51 -28.95 -9.76
C HIS A 90 8.38 -28.16 -9.06
N GLU A 91 7.13 -28.66 -9.06
CA GLU A 91 6.08 -28.21 -8.14
C GLU A 91 6.59 -28.42 -6.71
N SER A 92 7.12 -27.37 -6.10
CA SER A 92 7.76 -27.46 -4.80
C SER A 92 6.71 -27.40 -3.71
N GLN A 93 6.80 -28.33 -2.75
CA GLN A 93 5.96 -28.33 -1.56
C GLN A 93 6.25 -27.05 -0.74
N SER A 94 5.28 -26.15 -0.67
CA SER A 94 5.40 -24.80 -0.10
C SER A 94 5.88 -24.82 1.35
N ALA A 95 6.93 -24.05 1.65
CA ALA A 95 7.48 -23.90 3.00
C ALA A 95 6.81 -22.74 3.78
N ILE A 96 5.59 -22.37 3.43
CA ILE A 96 4.90 -21.20 4.00
C ILE A 96 4.82 -21.22 5.53
N LYS A 97 4.70 -22.39 6.17
CA LYS A 97 4.68 -22.53 7.63
C LYS A 97 5.97 -22.13 8.32
N THR A 98 7.08 -22.00 7.59
CA THR A 98 8.31 -21.40 8.10
C THR A 98 8.29 -19.87 8.12
N ALA A 99 7.37 -19.23 7.39
CA ALA A 99 7.28 -17.78 7.31
C ALA A 99 6.75 -17.13 8.61
N PRO A 100 5.69 -17.62 9.30
CA PRO A 100 5.25 -17.07 10.58
C PRO A 100 6.34 -17.04 11.68
N PRO A 101 7.08 -18.14 11.98
CA PRO A 101 8.13 -18.07 12.99
C PRO A 101 9.27 -17.15 12.55
N LYS A 102 9.60 -17.09 11.25
CA LYS A 102 10.58 -16.11 10.76
C LYS A 102 10.07 -14.67 10.89
N ALA A 103 8.79 -14.41 10.65
CA ALA A 103 8.18 -13.11 10.90
C ALA A 103 8.28 -12.75 12.39
N CYS A 104 7.91 -13.65 13.30
CA CYS A 104 8.09 -13.47 14.74
C CYS A 104 9.55 -13.19 15.11
N GLU A 105 10.52 -13.84 14.49
CA GLU A 105 11.94 -13.57 14.71
C GLU A 105 12.30 -12.11 14.38
N VAL A 106 11.90 -11.61 13.20
CA VAL A 106 12.33 -10.30 12.68
C VAL A 106 11.44 -9.12 13.10
N MET A 107 10.20 -9.37 13.51
CA MET A 107 9.28 -8.35 14.01
C MET A 107 9.78 -7.76 15.34
N HIS A 108 9.36 -6.53 15.62
CA HIS A 108 9.74 -5.81 16.83
C HIS A 108 8.55 -5.81 17.81
N SER A 109 8.81 -5.95 19.10
CA SER A 109 7.75 -6.00 20.12
C SER A 109 7.13 -4.62 20.42
N ASN A 110 7.78 -3.53 20.02
CA ASN A 110 7.30 -2.17 20.23
C ASN A 110 6.41 -1.63 19.10
N ALA A 111 6.15 -2.42 18.06
CA ALA A 111 5.35 -2.02 16.90
C ALA A 111 4.46 -3.17 16.42
N LYS A 112 3.23 -2.88 16.02
CA LYS A 112 2.35 -3.87 15.38
C LYS A 112 2.76 -4.02 13.92
N THR A 113 2.79 -5.23 13.38
CA THR A 113 3.20 -5.44 11.98
C THR A 113 1.99 -5.72 11.10
N LEU A 114 1.79 -4.92 10.05
CA LEU A 114 0.87 -5.26 8.97
C LEU A 114 1.59 -6.20 8.00
N ILE A 115 1.04 -7.39 7.80
CA ILE A 115 1.60 -8.40 6.90
C ILE A 115 0.72 -8.49 5.66
N PHE A 116 1.32 -8.33 4.49
CA PHE A 116 0.72 -8.76 3.22
C PHE A 116 1.26 -10.14 2.87
N LEU A 117 0.40 -11.16 2.91
CA LEU A 117 0.77 -12.53 2.62
C LEU A 117 0.26 -12.92 1.23
N TYR A 118 1.16 -13.30 0.34
CA TYR A 118 0.84 -13.86 -0.96
C TYR A 118 1.02 -15.36 -0.93
N ALA A 119 0.01 -16.09 -1.41
CA ALA A 119 0.06 -17.54 -1.45
C ALA A 119 -0.77 -18.09 -2.61
N ASP A 120 -0.23 -19.10 -3.28
CA ASP A 120 -0.89 -19.76 -4.39
C ASP A 120 -1.25 -21.23 -4.14
N THR A 121 -0.88 -21.75 -2.98
CA THR A 121 -1.14 -23.13 -2.56
C THR A 121 -1.45 -23.18 -1.07
N ARG A 122 -2.18 -24.20 -0.59
CA ARG A 122 -2.41 -24.37 0.86
C ARG A 122 -1.12 -24.71 1.62
N PRO A 123 -1.03 -24.36 2.92
CA PRO A 123 -0.01 -24.94 3.78
C PRO A 123 -0.16 -26.46 3.86
N ILE A 124 0.95 -27.14 4.16
CA ILE A 124 1.01 -28.60 4.24
C ILE A 124 0.37 -29.02 5.56
N PRO A 125 -0.74 -29.80 5.58
CA PRO A 125 -1.37 -30.17 6.83
C PRO A 125 -0.47 -31.04 7.70
N ASN A 126 -0.49 -30.84 9.01
CA ASN A 126 0.26 -31.62 10.00
C ASN A 126 -0.46 -32.94 10.31
N VAL A 127 -0.78 -33.72 9.27
CA VAL A 127 -1.45 -35.02 9.39
C VAL A 127 -0.53 -36.12 8.87
N TYR A 128 -0.47 -37.25 9.58
CA TYR A 128 0.30 -38.41 9.16
C TYR A 128 -0.44 -39.13 8.02
N TYR A 129 0.06 -39.00 6.78
CA TYR A 129 -0.45 -39.75 5.63
C TYR A 129 0.51 -40.87 5.24
N PRO A 130 0.05 -42.13 5.15
CA PRO A 130 0.82 -43.20 4.52
C PRO A 130 0.83 -42.99 3.00
N GLY A 131 1.92 -42.39 2.50
CA GLY A 131 2.15 -42.16 1.06
C GLY A 131 1.91 -40.70 0.64
N ASP A 132 2.93 -40.11 0.02
CA ASP A 132 2.92 -38.92 -0.87
C ASP A 132 3.11 -37.51 -0.29
N PHE A 133 2.99 -37.24 1.02
CA PHE A 133 3.42 -35.95 1.62
C PHE A 133 4.74 -36.06 2.38
N TYR A 134 5.84 -36.28 1.66
CA TYR A 134 7.21 -36.33 2.21
C TYR A 134 7.68 -35.05 2.96
N SER A 135 6.90 -33.98 2.95
CA SER A 135 7.24 -32.65 3.51
C SER A 135 6.86 -32.45 4.97
N GLY A 136 5.86 -33.15 5.53
CA GLY A 136 5.51 -32.98 6.94
C GLY A 136 6.70 -33.20 7.89
N PRO A 137 7.53 -34.24 7.67
CA PRO A 137 8.79 -34.40 8.38
C PRO A 137 9.83 -33.29 8.12
N MET A 138 9.91 -32.77 6.89
CA MET A 138 10.83 -31.67 6.54
C MET A 138 10.42 -30.36 7.23
N GLU A 139 9.12 -30.08 7.29
CA GLU A 139 8.54 -28.95 8.01
C GLU A 139 8.84 -29.04 9.51
N LYS A 140 8.52 -30.18 10.13
CA LYS A 140 8.84 -30.41 11.54
C LYS A 140 10.33 -30.26 11.81
N ALA A 141 11.19 -30.81 10.94
CA ALA A 141 12.63 -30.66 11.08
C ALA A 141 13.08 -29.19 10.98
N ALA A 142 12.52 -28.42 10.05
CA ALA A 142 12.82 -27.00 9.88
C ALA A 142 12.36 -26.17 11.10
N LEU A 143 11.17 -26.43 11.61
CA LEU A 143 10.60 -25.72 12.76
C LEU A 143 11.27 -26.10 14.09
N LEU A 144 11.60 -27.37 14.29
CA LEU A 144 12.17 -27.89 15.54
C LEU A 144 13.71 -27.85 15.58
N ALA A 145 14.37 -27.43 14.50
CA ALA A 145 15.82 -27.29 14.48
C ALA A 145 16.31 -26.39 15.62
N SER A 146 17.34 -26.84 16.36
CA SER A 146 17.84 -26.11 17.53
C SER A 146 18.30 -24.70 17.15
N GLY A 147 17.74 -23.70 17.82
CA GLY A 147 18.04 -22.28 17.57
C GLY A 147 17.38 -21.70 16.31
N SER A 148 16.57 -22.47 15.57
CA SER A 148 15.80 -21.95 14.44
C SER A 148 14.85 -20.85 14.89
N TYR A 149 14.73 -19.82 14.07
CA TYR A 149 13.79 -18.71 14.25
C TYR A 149 13.83 -18.07 15.64
N SER A 150 14.98 -18.01 16.31
CA SER A 150 15.09 -17.56 17.70
C SER A 150 14.11 -18.25 18.66
N ARG A 151 13.89 -19.56 18.47
CA ARG A 151 12.95 -20.44 19.20
C ARG A 151 11.47 -20.28 18.84
N TYR A 152 11.10 -19.35 17.96
CA TYR A 152 9.72 -19.23 17.50
C TYR A 152 9.24 -20.44 16.68
N GLY A 153 10.15 -21.29 16.17
CA GLY A 153 9.77 -22.53 15.49
C GLY A 153 8.95 -23.48 16.38
N PHE A 154 9.23 -23.54 17.69
CA PHE A 154 8.44 -24.33 18.64
C PHE A 154 7.06 -23.71 18.93
N THR A 155 6.98 -22.38 18.96
CA THR A 155 5.72 -21.66 19.23
C THR A 155 4.79 -21.64 18.02
N CYS A 156 5.36 -21.72 16.81
CA CYS A 156 4.63 -21.78 15.54
C CYS A 156 4.67 -23.19 14.94
N ILE A 157 4.54 -24.24 15.75
CA ILE A 157 4.74 -25.63 15.33
C ILE A 157 3.64 -26.14 14.38
N ASP A 158 2.46 -25.55 14.45
CA ASP A 158 1.31 -25.82 13.59
C ASP A 158 0.63 -24.50 13.19
N TRP A 159 -0.29 -24.58 12.23
CA TRP A 159 -0.96 -23.41 11.65
C TRP A 159 -1.68 -22.59 12.73
N VAL A 160 -2.43 -23.22 13.63
CA VAL A 160 -3.20 -22.54 14.68
C VAL A 160 -2.27 -21.85 15.67
N SER A 161 -1.28 -22.57 16.18
CA SER A 161 -0.30 -22.05 17.13
C SER A 161 0.49 -20.85 16.57
N ALA A 162 0.83 -20.89 15.28
CA ALA A 162 1.52 -19.80 14.59
C ALA A 162 0.72 -18.49 14.62
N TYR A 163 -0.58 -18.54 14.37
CA TYR A 163 -1.41 -17.32 14.32
C TYR A 163 -1.88 -16.85 15.68
N ASN A 164 -2.09 -17.77 16.63
CA ASN A 164 -2.26 -17.38 18.03
C ASN A 164 -1.02 -16.60 18.52
N THR A 165 0.17 -17.02 18.10
CA THR A 165 1.41 -16.28 18.39
C THR A 165 1.44 -14.91 17.72
N LEU A 166 0.99 -14.79 16.48
CA LEU A 166 0.92 -13.50 15.77
C LEU A 166 -0.19 -12.59 16.32
N ARG A 167 -1.26 -13.13 16.92
CA ARG A 167 -2.35 -12.35 17.51
C ARG A 167 -2.03 -11.90 18.93
N ASP A 168 -1.68 -12.85 19.80
CA ASP A 168 -1.61 -12.65 21.25
C ASP A 168 -0.17 -12.56 21.77
N GLY A 169 0.81 -12.92 20.94
CA GLY A 169 2.22 -12.91 21.32
C GLY A 169 2.79 -11.50 21.47
N PRO A 170 4.04 -11.38 21.98
CA PRO A 170 4.70 -10.11 22.24
C PRO A 170 5.02 -9.31 20.97
N LYS A 171 4.90 -9.93 19.79
CA LYS A 171 5.16 -9.32 18.48
C LYS A 171 3.93 -9.53 17.61
N GLN A 172 2.96 -8.63 17.77
CA GLN A 172 1.65 -8.78 17.16
C GLN A 172 1.67 -8.40 15.67
N ALA A 173 0.86 -9.10 14.89
CA ALA A 173 0.65 -8.85 13.49
C ALA A 173 -0.84 -8.86 13.11
N GLN A 174 -1.15 -8.14 12.04
CA GLN A 174 -2.42 -8.19 11.32
C GLN A 174 -2.14 -8.62 9.90
N VAL A 175 -2.86 -9.63 9.38
CA VAL A 175 -2.49 -10.23 8.09
C VAL A 175 -3.57 -10.06 7.03
N LEU A 176 -3.21 -9.34 5.97
CA LEU A 176 -3.97 -9.22 4.74
C LEU A 176 -3.45 -10.26 3.74
N THR A 177 -4.28 -11.24 3.41
CA THR A 177 -3.90 -12.33 2.49
C THR A 177 -4.38 -12.05 1.07
N ILE A 178 -3.52 -12.26 0.09
CA ILE A 178 -3.81 -12.10 -1.34
C ILE A 178 -3.56 -13.45 -2.05
N LEU A 179 -4.64 -14.13 -2.36
CA LEU A 179 -4.67 -15.43 -3.05
C LEU A 179 -4.80 -15.25 -4.56
N HIS A 180 -4.26 -16.21 -5.30
CA HIS A 180 -4.44 -16.28 -6.73
C HIS A 180 -5.80 -16.93 -7.03
N GLY A 181 -6.43 -16.55 -8.14
CA GLY A 181 -7.72 -17.08 -8.59
C GLY A 181 -7.76 -18.58 -8.92
N PHE A 182 -6.63 -19.31 -8.86
CA PHE A 182 -6.62 -20.77 -9.01
C PHE A 182 -6.64 -21.50 -7.67
N VAL A 183 -6.50 -20.78 -6.55
CA VAL A 183 -6.59 -21.38 -5.22
C VAL A 183 -8.03 -21.82 -5.01
N GLY A 184 -8.24 -23.13 -4.79
CA GLY A 184 -9.56 -23.67 -4.50
C GLY A 184 -10.10 -23.16 -3.16
N GLU A 185 -11.41 -23.20 -2.98
CA GLU A 185 -12.09 -22.74 -1.76
C GLU A 185 -11.55 -23.42 -0.49
N VAL A 186 -11.31 -24.74 -0.56
CA VAL A 186 -10.71 -25.54 0.52
C VAL A 186 -9.33 -25.02 0.90
N ASP A 187 -8.50 -24.69 -0.09
CA ASP A 187 -7.15 -24.20 0.15
C ASP A 187 -7.16 -22.76 0.67
N ALA A 188 -8.08 -21.94 0.15
CA ALA A 188 -8.31 -20.57 0.60
C ALA A 188 -8.74 -20.50 2.07
N SER A 189 -9.48 -21.50 2.54
CA SER A 189 -10.00 -21.56 3.91
C SER A 189 -8.92 -21.44 4.99
N TRP A 190 -7.74 -22.03 4.78
CA TRP A 190 -6.58 -21.90 5.67
C TRP A 190 -6.13 -20.45 5.87
N TYR A 191 -6.24 -19.66 4.79
CA TYR A 191 -5.87 -18.25 4.77
C TYR A 191 -6.99 -17.34 5.29
N ILE A 192 -8.25 -17.71 5.09
CA ILE A 192 -9.39 -17.04 5.71
C ILE A 192 -9.26 -17.15 7.23
N TYR A 193 -8.94 -18.34 7.75
CA TYR A 193 -8.70 -18.56 9.19
C TYR A 193 -7.58 -17.65 9.71
N LEU A 194 -6.42 -17.68 9.06
CA LEU A 194 -5.27 -16.83 9.39
C LEU A 194 -5.64 -15.35 9.44
N SER A 195 -6.26 -14.84 8.37
CA SER A 195 -6.64 -13.44 8.27
C SER A 195 -7.67 -13.08 9.32
N THR A 196 -8.69 -13.92 9.54
CA THR A 196 -9.72 -13.66 10.54
C THR A 196 -9.15 -13.66 11.97
N ARG A 197 -8.26 -14.60 12.31
CA ARG A 197 -7.62 -14.65 13.64
C ARG A 197 -6.73 -13.45 13.93
N THR A 198 -6.20 -12.78 12.91
CA THR A 198 -5.29 -11.64 13.08
C THR A 198 -5.97 -10.28 12.84
N ASP A 199 -7.31 -10.23 12.91
CA ASP A 199 -8.13 -9.07 12.57
C ASP A 199 -7.86 -8.51 11.17
N GLY A 200 -7.46 -9.38 10.23
CA GLY A 200 -7.08 -9.08 8.86
C GLY A 200 -8.21 -9.27 7.84
N ALA A 201 -7.84 -9.45 6.57
CA ALA A 201 -8.77 -9.72 5.47
C ALA A 201 -8.13 -10.66 4.45
N CYS A 202 -8.92 -11.58 3.87
CA CYS A 202 -8.46 -12.51 2.84
C CYS A 202 -9.13 -12.15 1.51
N VAL A 203 -8.33 -11.95 0.47
CA VAL A 203 -8.79 -11.54 -0.86
C VAL A 203 -8.23 -12.49 -1.90
N GLN A 204 -9.08 -12.95 -2.82
CA GLN A 204 -8.69 -13.75 -3.97
C GLN A 204 -8.78 -12.93 -5.26
N VAL A 205 -7.67 -12.78 -5.97
CA VAL A 205 -7.61 -12.05 -7.24
C VAL A 205 -7.92 -13.02 -8.38
N LYS A 206 -9.07 -12.86 -9.05
CA LYS A 206 -9.53 -13.78 -10.11
C LYS A 206 -8.70 -13.67 -11.39
N SER A 207 -8.09 -12.50 -11.62
CA SER A 207 -7.17 -12.29 -12.75
C SER A 207 -5.75 -12.74 -12.43
N GLY A 208 -5.13 -13.50 -13.35
CA GLY A 208 -3.71 -13.87 -13.28
C GLY A 208 -2.75 -12.76 -13.74
N LEU A 209 -3.25 -11.57 -14.11
CA LEU A 209 -2.41 -10.48 -14.60
C LEU A 209 -1.69 -9.79 -13.43
N LYS A 210 -0.37 -9.60 -13.59
CA LYS A 210 0.50 -8.94 -12.60
C LYS A 210 0.03 -7.55 -12.16
N GLY A 211 -0.63 -6.81 -13.06
CA GLY A 211 -1.13 -5.47 -12.82
C GLY A 211 -2.30 -5.46 -11.85
N ASP A 212 -3.13 -6.50 -11.87
CA ASP A 212 -4.34 -6.57 -11.06
C ASP A 212 -4.00 -6.89 -9.60
N ILE A 213 -3.07 -7.81 -9.36
CA ILE A 213 -2.55 -8.08 -8.00
C ILE A 213 -1.89 -6.84 -7.40
N ALA A 214 -1.15 -6.08 -8.22
CA ALA A 214 -0.47 -4.86 -7.77
C ALA A 214 -1.51 -3.81 -7.37
N LYS A 215 -2.53 -3.63 -8.22
CA LYS A 215 -3.67 -2.73 -7.97
C LYS A 215 -4.42 -3.12 -6.70
N VAL A 216 -4.79 -4.39 -6.52
CA VAL A 216 -5.49 -4.89 -5.33
C VAL A 216 -4.65 -4.72 -4.06
N THR A 217 -3.34 -5.01 -4.13
CA THR A 217 -2.43 -4.80 -2.98
C THR A 217 -2.42 -3.35 -2.54
N VAL A 218 -2.24 -2.43 -3.49
CA VAL A 218 -2.20 -0.99 -3.21
C VAL A 218 -3.56 -0.53 -2.69
N ASP A 219 -4.66 -0.94 -3.32
CA ASP A 219 -6.01 -0.58 -2.88
C ASP A 219 -6.29 -1.05 -1.45
N LEU A 220 -5.93 -2.28 -1.09
CA LEU A 220 -6.05 -2.80 0.28
C LEU A 220 -5.21 -2.01 1.29
N LEU A 221 -3.95 -1.72 0.94
CA LEU A 221 -3.06 -0.93 1.80
C LEU A 221 -3.67 0.45 2.09
N LEU A 222 -4.26 1.05 1.07
CA LEU A 222 -4.88 2.36 1.17
C LEU A 222 -6.15 2.34 2.00
N THR A 223 -7.05 1.39 1.74
CA THR A 223 -8.25 1.21 2.56
C THR A 223 -7.86 0.98 4.02
N TRP A 224 -6.83 0.17 4.27
CA TRP A 224 -6.30 -0.04 5.61
C TRP A 224 -5.78 1.26 6.24
N MET A 225 -5.12 2.12 5.47
CA MET A 225 -4.69 3.45 5.92
C MET A 225 -5.85 4.45 6.12
N GLY A 226 -7.10 4.06 5.83
CA GLY A 226 -8.28 4.92 5.90
C GLY A 226 -8.43 5.84 4.68
N VAL A 227 -7.72 5.56 3.58
CA VAL A 227 -7.86 6.28 2.32
C VAL A 227 -9.10 5.78 1.59
N GLU A 228 -10.11 6.64 1.51
CA GLU A 228 -11.34 6.33 0.76
C GLU A 228 -11.09 6.52 -0.75
N LYS A 229 -11.52 5.54 -1.56
CA LYS A 229 -11.76 5.74 -3.00
C LYS A 229 -13.18 6.25 -3.15
N ASP A 230 -13.41 7.23 -4.02
CA ASP A 230 -14.78 7.58 -4.39
C ASP A 230 -15.43 6.41 -5.17
N PRO A 231 -16.74 6.20 -5.02
CA PRO A 231 -17.47 5.12 -5.69
C PRO A 231 -17.55 5.26 -7.23
N SER A 232 -16.92 6.26 -7.84
CA SER A 232 -17.13 6.64 -9.25
C SER A 232 -16.00 6.30 -10.22
N SER A 233 -15.60 5.02 -10.27
CA SER A 233 -14.97 4.46 -11.48
C SER A 233 -15.84 3.46 -12.23
N ILE A 234 -17.07 3.21 -11.78
CA ILE A 234 -18.01 2.34 -12.48
C ILE A 234 -18.82 3.22 -13.44
N LYS A 235 -18.52 3.11 -14.74
CA LYS A 235 -19.43 3.61 -15.77
C LYS A 235 -20.73 2.81 -15.65
N GLU A 236 -21.86 3.48 -15.46
CA GLU A 236 -23.18 2.85 -15.62
C GLU A 236 -23.22 2.15 -16.98
N GLY A 237 -23.43 0.82 -16.97
CA GLY A 237 -23.49 -0.01 -18.18
C GLY A 237 -22.25 -0.83 -18.51
N GLN A 238 -21.15 -0.73 -17.75
CA GLN A 238 -20.09 -1.74 -17.76
C GLN A 238 -20.00 -2.40 -16.39
N GLU A 239 -20.52 -3.62 -16.26
CA GLU A 239 -20.04 -4.54 -15.22
C GLU A 239 -18.56 -4.81 -15.51
N GLU A 240 -17.66 -3.92 -15.09
CA GLU A 240 -16.25 -4.31 -14.92
C GLU A 240 -16.29 -5.41 -13.86
N GLY A 241 -16.10 -6.66 -14.30
CA GLY A 241 -15.99 -7.81 -13.41
C GLY A 241 -15.01 -7.48 -12.30
N SER A 242 -15.45 -7.62 -11.04
CA SER A 242 -14.59 -7.34 -9.90
C SER A 242 -13.31 -8.16 -10.05
N LEU A 243 -12.16 -7.48 -10.05
CA LEU A 243 -10.85 -8.12 -10.28
C LEU A 243 -10.50 -9.12 -9.17
N ALA A 244 -11.18 -9.03 -8.03
CA ALA A 244 -10.96 -9.83 -6.86
C ALA A 244 -12.24 -10.03 -6.04
N GLU A 245 -12.23 -11.02 -5.17
CA GLU A 245 -13.28 -11.30 -4.20
C GLU A 245 -12.68 -11.32 -2.80
N LEU A 246 -13.41 -10.75 -1.84
CA LEU A 246 -13.14 -10.92 -0.42
C LEU A 246 -13.74 -12.24 0.04
N LEU A 247 -12.93 -13.04 0.73
CA LEU A 247 -13.33 -14.33 1.29
C LEU A 247 -13.41 -14.22 2.81
N ARG A 248 -14.52 -14.66 3.40
CA ARG A 248 -14.75 -14.62 4.84
C ARG A 248 -15.58 -15.80 5.32
N TYR A 249 -15.47 -16.10 6.62
CA TYR A 249 -16.43 -17.01 7.23
C TYR A 249 -17.77 -16.32 7.52
N ILE A 250 -18.85 -17.11 7.42
CA ILE A 250 -20.20 -16.71 7.81
C ILE A 250 -20.30 -16.72 9.34
N SER A 251 -19.81 -17.78 9.99
CA SER A 251 -19.76 -17.93 11.44
C SER A 251 -18.34 -18.19 11.94
N VAL A 252 -18.00 -17.63 13.10
CA VAL A 252 -16.71 -17.80 13.80
C VAL A 252 -16.88 -18.25 15.25
N THR A 253 -18.05 -18.80 15.62
CA THR A 253 -18.45 -19.06 17.01
C THR A 253 -17.51 -19.98 17.79
N GLU A 254 -16.82 -20.90 17.13
CA GLU A 254 -15.93 -21.89 17.76
C GLU A 254 -14.44 -21.57 17.55
N PHE A 255 -14.11 -20.36 17.07
CA PHE A 255 -12.73 -19.98 16.81
C PHE A 255 -11.81 -20.07 18.03
N GLU A 256 -12.32 -19.71 19.21
CA GLU A 256 -11.53 -19.66 20.44
C GLU A 256 -11.32 -21.03 21.10
N SER A 257 -12.09 -22.06 20.71
CA SER A 257 -11.91 -23.41 21.23
C SER A 257 -10.87 -24.23 20.46
N ILE A 258 -10.42 -23.76 19.29
CA ILE A 258 -9.43 -24.47 18.47
C ILE A 258 -8.03 -24.27 19.07
N GLU A 259 -7.48 -25.33 19.64
CA GLU A 259 -6.15 -25.28 20.27
C GLU A 259 -5.01 -25.55 19.29
N ASN A 260 -5.22 -26.43 18.32
CA ASN A 260 -4.19 -26.84 17.36
C ASN A 260 -4.80 -27.32 16.04
N GLU A 261 -3.96 -27.44 15.01
CA GLU A 261 -4.35 -27.84 13.66
C GLU A 261 -5.01 -29.24 13.52
N GLN A 262 -4.79 -30.15 14.46
CA GLN A 262 -5.37 -31.51 14.43
C GLN A 262 -6.73 -31.62 15.12
N ASP A 263 -7.23 -30.53 15.69
CA ASP A 263 -8.51 -30.49 16.37
C ASP A 263 -9.68 -30.73 15.38
N GLU A 264 -10.65 -31.56 15.75
CA GLU A 264 -11.84 -31.79 14.92
C GLU A 264 -12.68 -30.52 14.76
N SER A 265 -12.59 -29.58 15.71
CA SER A 265 -13.20 -28.26 15.60
C SER A 265 -12.65 -27.39 14.47
N THR A 266 -11.56 -27.79 13.78
CA THR A 266 -11.10 -27.08 12.57
C THR A 266 -11.96 -27.39 11.35
N LEU A 267 -12.72 -28.49 11.33
CA LEU A 267 -13.46 -28.97 10.15
C LEU A 267 -14.39 -27.94 9.50
N PRO A 268 -15.17 -27.13 10.26
CA PRO A 268 -16.03 -26.08 9.67
C PRO A 268 -15.25 -24.90 9.07
N TYR A 269 -13.94 -24.84 9.32
CA TYR A 269 -13.09 -23.70 8.99
C TYR A 269 -12.06 -24.07 7.94
N PHE A 270 -11.14 -24.98 8.25
CA PHE A 270 -10.11 -25.46 7.34
C PHE A 270 -9.90 -26.96 7.57
N PRO A 271 -10.37 -27.83 6.65
CA PRO A 271 -10.30 -29.27 6.85
C PRO A 271 -8.86 -29.77 6.63
N THR A 272 -8.40 -30.63 7.53
CA THR A 272 -7.08 -31.29 7.45
C THR A 272 -7.14 -32.67 6.80
N THR A 273 -8.34 -33.23 6.63
CA THR A 273 -8.60 -34.54 6.03
C THR A 273 -8.99 -34.44 4.55
N MET A 274 -8.36 -35.26 3.69
CA MET A 274 -8.69 -35.40 2.26
C MET A 274 -10.14 -35.82 1.95
N ARG A 275 -10.92 -36.30 2.94
CA ARG A 275 -12.26 -36.87 2.70
C ARG A 275 -13.34 -35.84 2.35
N ILE A 276 -13.07 -34.54 2.47
CA ILE A 276 -14.05 -33.46 2.24
C ILE A 276 -13.73 -32.68 0.94
N GLU A 277 -12.92 -33.23 0.04
CA GLU A 277 -12.47 -32.52 -1.18
C GLU A 277 -13.55 -32.33 -2.28
N LEU A 278 -14.83 -32.65 -2.02
CA LEU A 278 -15.89 -32.58 -3.03
C LEU A 278 -17.05 -31.62 -2.72
N ASP A 279 -17.25 -31.23 -1.47
CA ASP A 279 -18.35 -30.34 -1.10
C ASP A 279 -17.84 -28.91 -0.86
N ARG A 280 -18.62 -27.92 -1.32
CA ARG A 280 -18.38 -26.52 -0.98
C ARG A 280 -18.43 -26.37 0.53
N ASN A 281 -17.50 -25.61 1.09
CA ASN A 281 -17.54 -25.19 2.47
C ASN A 281 -18.67 -24.16 2.64
N GLU A 282 -19.80 -24.61 3.15
CA GLU A 282 -21.01 -23.79 3.38
C GLU A 282 -20.76 -22.59 4.31
N ASN A 283 -19.67 -22.60 5.07
CA ASN A 283 -19.30 -21.53 5.98
C ASN A 283 -18.46 -20.42 5.30
N ILE A 284 -18.12 -20.52 4.02
CA ILE A 284 -17.38 -19.48 3.29
C ILE A 284 -18.34 -18.62 2.47
N LEU A 285 -18.19 -17.30 2.62
CA LEU A 285 -18.88 -16.29 1.83
C LEU A 285 -17.88 -15.55 0.95
N GLU A 286 -18.17 -15.52 -0.35
CA GLU A 286 -17.46 -14.74 -1.35
C GLU A 286 -18.20 -13.40 -1.60
N VAL A 287 -17.51 -12.29 -1.41
CA VAL A 287 -18.04 -10.94 -1.66
C VAL A 287 -17.19 -10.28 -2.74
N LYS A 288 -17.82 -9.79 -3.83
CA LYS A 288 -17.10 -9.02 -4.85
C LYS A 288 -16.36 -7.85 -4.20
N LEU A 289 -15.07 -7.68 -4.51
CA LEU A 289 -14.25 -6.63 -3.92
C LEU A 289 -14.57 -5.28 -4.58
N THR A 290 -15.68 -4.67 -4.15
CA THR A 290 -16.07 -3.30 -4.50
C THR A 290 -15.51 -2.31 -3.48
N THR A 291 -15.52 -1.02 -3.81
CA THR A 291 -15.13 0.04 -2.87
C THR A 291 -15.93 -0.01 -1.57
N ASP A 292 -17.23 -0.33 -1.65
CA ASP A 292 -18.11 -0.46 -0.49
C ASP A 292 -17.76 -1.69 0.36
N ALA A 293 -17.53 -2.84 -0.28
CA ALA A 293 -17.10 -4.05 0.41
C ALA A 293 -15.74 -3.85 1.11
N MET A 294 -14.82 -3.13 0.46
CA MET A 294 -13.55 -2.76 1.08
C MET A 294 -13.75 -1.86 2.29
N LYS A 295 -14.65 -0.87 2.21
CA LYS A 295 -14.97 0.05 3.30
C LYS A 295 -15.60 -0.66 4.50
N GLU A 296 -16.45 -1.65 4.26
CA GLU A 296 -17.16 -2.39 5.30
C GLU A 296 -16.27 -3.45 5.97
N TYR A 297 -15.48 -4.19 5.18
CA TYR A 297 -14.85 -5.42 5.66
C TYR A 297 -13.33 -5.39 5.75
N VAL A 298 -12.64 -4.46 5.08
CA VAL A 298 -11.18 -4.35 5.23
C VAL A 298 -10.89 -3.58 6.52
N PRO A 299 -10.10 -4.15 7.44
CA PRO A 299 -9.80 -3.49 8.70
C PRO A 299 -9.04 -2.19 8.44
N ARG A 300 -9.32 -1.17 9.27
CA ARG A 300 -8.66 0.12 9.22
C ARG A 300 -7.62 0.22 10.32
N LYS A 301 -6.56 0.97 10.06
CA LYS A 301 -5.58 1.39 11.06
C LYS A 301 -6.32 2.13 12.17
N THR A 302 -6.11 1.71 13.41
CA THR A 302 -6.78 2.27 14.59
C THR A 302 -6.38 3.73 14.89
N ALA A 303 -5.21 4.17 14.41
CA ALA A 303 -4.74 5.54 14.53
C ALA A 303 -4.90 6.28 13.19
N PRO A 304 -5.44 7.52 13.19
CA PRO A 304 -5.58 8.32 11.97
C PRO A 304 -4.23 8.58 11.28
N MET A 305 -4.27 8.90 9.99
CA MET A 305 -3.06 9.31 9.27
C MET A 305 -2.45 10.57 9.94
N PRO A 306 -1.11 10.66 10.04
CA PRO A 306 -0.44 11.85 10.55
C PRO A 306 -0.91 13.12 9.84
N ASP A 307 -1.15 14.17 10.64
CA ASP A 307 -1.42 15.50 10.13
C ASP A 307 -0.11 16.30 10.03
N PHE A 308 0.26 16.74 8.83
CA PHE A 308 1.49 17.49 8.60
C PHE A 308 1.28 19.01 8.70
N THR A 309 0.13 19.47 9.19
CA THR A 309 -0.20 20.90 9.27
C THR A 309 0.88 21.69 10.00
N GLU A 310 1.27 21.28 11.20
CA GLU A 310 2.30 21.98 11.99
C GLU A 310 3.67 21.98 11.29
N GLU A 311 4.07 20.85 10.70
CA GLU A 311 5.34 20.74 9.96
C GLU A 311 5.37 21.65 8.74
N ILE A 312 4.26 21.70 7.98
CA ILE A 312 4.15 22.56 6.80
C ILE A 312 4.12 24.03 7.22
N THR A 313 3.37 24.39 8.26
CA THR A 313 3.34 25.74 8.81
C THR A 313 4.74 26.18 9.27
N SER A 314 5.50 25.28 9.90
CA SER A 314 6.90 25.55 10.26
C SER A 314 7.79 25.81 9.04
N ILE A 315 7.63 25.02 7.96
CA ILE A 315 8.34 25.26 6.69
C ILE A 315 7.98 26.63 6.10
N ILE A 316 6.70 27.01 6.10
CA ILE A 316 6.25 28.30 5.57
C ILE A 316 6.81 29.45 6.43
N ASN A 317 6.70 29.34 7.75
CA ASN A 317 7.19 30.35 8.70
C ASN A 317 8.72 30.48 8.74
N SER A 318 9.46 29.52 8.17
CA SER A 318 10.91 29.64 8.01
C SER A 318 11.32 30.65 6.93
N VAL A 319 10.37 31.07 6.07
CA VAL A 319 10.61 32.10 5.05
C VAL A 319 10.41 33.48 5.69
N PRO A 320 11.43 34.36 5.65
CA PRO A 320 11.28 35.71 6.18
C PRO A 320 10.31 36.54 5.33
N ASP A 321 9.64 37.52 5.93
CA ASP A 321 8.66 38.39 5.27
C ASP A 321 9.21 39.06 3.99
N THR A 322 10.51 39.37 3.98
CA THR A 322 11.21 39.97 2.83
C THR A 322 11.26 39.07 1.60
N GLU A 323 11.06 37.76 1.77
CA GLU A 323 11.08 36.75 0.70
C GLU A 323 9.75 36.01 0.53
N MET A 324 8.72 36.41 1.26
CA MET A 324 7.38 35.81 1.20
C MET A 324 6.81 35.84 -0.23
N TYR A 325 7.13 36.90 -0.98
CA TYR A 325 6.62 37.14 -2.32
C TYR A 325 7.66 36.81 -3.41
N PRO A 326 7.25 36.29 -4.58
CA PRO A 326 5.87 35.93 -4.93
C PRO A 326 5.37 34.70 -4.16
N CYS A 327 4.07 34.69 -3.82
CA CYS A 327 3.41 33.54 -3.19
C CYS A 327 2.16 33.13 -3.96
N ILE A 328 1.77 31.87 -3.75
CA ILE A 328 0.56 31.26 -4.30
C ILE A 328 -0.41 30.93 -3.19
N PHE A 329 -1.70 31.12 -3.43
CA PHE A 329 -2.77 30.67 -2.55
C PHE A 329 -4.00 30.27 -3.36
N LEU A 330 -4.88 29.47 -2.76
CA LEU A 330 -6.20 29.18 -3.29
C LEU A 330 -7.21 30.10 -2.62
N ASP A 331 -7.92 30.91 -3.41
CA ASP A 331 -8.94 31.80 -2.88
C ASP A 331 -10.19 30.98 -2.49
N PRO A 332 -10.57 30.94 -1.20
CA PRO A 332 -11.71 30.15 -0.72
C PRO A 332 -13.07 30.69 -1.21
N THR A 333 -13.12 31.91 -1.72
CA THR A 333 -14.35 32.50 -2.28
C THR A 333 -14.64 32.07 -3.72
N LEU A 334 -13.69 31.37 -4.36
CA LEU A 334 -13.91 30.81 -5.69
C LEU A 334 -14.99 29.73 -5.61
N ASP A 335 -16.03 29.90 -6.40
CA ASP A 335 -17.07 28.88 -6.56
C ASP A 335 -16.65 27.87 -7.64
N PHE A 336 -16.57 26.61 -7.24
CA PHE A 336 -16.21 25.49 -8.10
C PHE A 336 -17.44 24.70 -8.57
N SER A 337 -18.65 25.19 -8.30
CA SER A 337 -19.93 24.56 -8.65
C SER A 337 -20.35 24.76 -10.12
N TYR A 338 -19.65 25.61 -10.89
CA TYR A 338 -20.05 25.91 -12.26
C TYR A 338 -19.88 24.72 -13.19
N LYS A 339 -20.99 24.33 -13.84
CA LYS A 339 -21.12 23.19 -14.75
C LYS A 339 -20.08 23.24 -15.87
N TRP A 340 -19.12 22.34 -15.83
CA TRP A 340 -18.41 21.90 -17.03
C TRP A 340 -19.40 21.08 -17.86
N HIS A 341 -20.19 21.78 -18.68
CA HIS A 341 -20.92 21.13 -19.76
C HIS A 341 -19.89 20.58 -20.75
N ASP A 342 -20.10 19.32 -21.11
CA ASP A 342 -19.30 18.46 -21.96
C ASP A 342 -18.07 17.77 -21.29
N TYR A 343 -18.27 16.47 -21.01
CA TYR A 343 -17.28 15.40 -20.83
C TYR A 343 -16.90 14.85 -19.44
N THR A 344 -17.58 15.17 -18.33
CA THR A 344 -17.45 14.38 -17.09
C THR A 344 -18.74 14.33 -16.28
N TYR A 345 -19.54 13.29 -16.49
CA TYR A 345 -20.48 12.82 -15.47
C TYR A 345 -19.68 11.86 -14.58
N ASP A 346 -19.05 12.37 -13.51
CA ASP A 346 -18.28 11.54 -12.57
C ASP A 346 -19.12 11.00 -11.41
N GLY A 347 -20.46 11.08 -11.50
CA GLY A 347 -21.39 10.52 -10.51
C GLY A 347 -21.27 11.12 -9.10
N SER A 348 -20.27 11.96 -8.83
CA SER A 348 -20.11 12.66 -7.57
C SER A 348 -20.75 14.04 -7.75
N ASN A 349 -21.80 14.31 -7.00
CA ASN A 349 -22.41 15.65 -6.96
C ASN A 349 -21.51 16.63 -6.16
N ARG A 350 -20.20 16.36 -6.06
CA ARG A 350 -19.24 17.11 -5.25
C ARG A 350 -18.52 18.15 -6.10
N PRO A 351 -18.39 19.39 -5.62
CA PRO A 351 -17.58 20.40 -6.30
C PRO A 351 -16.13 19.92 -6.48
N ILE A 352 -15.53 20.21 -7.64
CA ILE A 352 -14.13 19.85 -7.96
C ILE A 352 -13.13 20.40 -6.90
N SER A 353 -13.51 21.45 -6.16
CA SER A 353 -12.71 22.02 -5.07
C SER A 353 -12.48 21.12 -3.88
N TYR A 354 -13.34 20.14 -3.65
CA TYR A 354 -13.21 19.29 -2.49
C TYR A 354 -12.45 18.03 -2.88
N MET A 355 -11.13 18.05 -2.67
CA MET A 355 -10.30 16.86 -2.73
C MET A 355 -9.83 16.50 -1.33
N THR A 356 -10.11 15.27 -0.94
CA THR A 356 -9.56 14.65 0.27
C THR A 356 -8.04 14.49 0.14
N ARG A 357 -7.34 14.45 1.28
CA ARG A 357 -5.90 14.16 1.33
C ARG A 357 -5.54 12.88 0.57
N SER A 358 -6.40 11.86 0.63
CA SER A 358 -6.25 10.61 -0.10
C SER A 358 -6.24 10.78 -1.62
N GLU A 359 -7.16 11.58 -2.17
CA GLU A 359 -7.23 11.90 -3.60
C GLU A 359 -6.00 12.70 -4.04
N LEU A 360 -5.56 13.66 -3.21
CA LEU A 360 -4.38 14.46 -3.49
C LEU A 360 -3.10 13.61 -3.59
N LEU A 361 -3.00 12.54 -2.79
CA LEU A 361 -1.89 11.60 -2.85
C LEU A 361 -1.96 10.64 -4.06
N GLN A 362 -3.09 10.56 -4.79
CA GLN A 362 -3.23 9.70 -5.97
C GLN A 362 -2.44 10.18 -7.18
N ILE A 363 -2.00 11.45 -7.25
CA ILE A 363 -1.19 11.95 -8.37
C ILE A 363 0.11 11.15 -8.58
N GLY A 364 0.62 10.52 -7.52
CA GLY A 364 1.76 9.62 -7.57
C GLY A 364 1.46 8.18 -8.01
N ARG A 365 0.18 7.78 -7.98
CA ARG A 365 -0.31 6.39 -8.17
C ARG A 365 -0.73 6.10 -9.61
N SER A 366 -1.47 7.02 -10.22
CA SER A 366 -1.97 6.85 -11.58
C SER A 366 -1.94 8.17 -12.31
N CYS A 367 -1.41 8.17 -13.53
CA CYS A 367 -1.63 9.24 -14.50
C CYS A 367 -3.07 9.16 -15.05
N ASN A 368 -4.05 8.81 -14.20
CA ASN A 368 -5.43 8.66 -14.61
C ASN A 368 -5.89 10.01 -15.19
N PRO A 369 -6.37 10.03 -16.45
CA PRO A 369 -6.76 11.28 -17.10
C PRO A 369 -7.81 12.08 -16.32
N GLY A 370 -8.74 11.43 -15.61
CA GLY A 370 -9.75 12.10 -14.79
C GLY A 370 -9.14 12.81 -13.58
N VAL A 371 -8.26 12.12 -12.84
CA VAL A 371 -7.55 12.69 -11.70
C VAL A 371 -6.63 13.84 -12.14
N LEU A 372 -5.86 13.64 -13.22
CA LEU A 372 -4.99 14.68 -13.78
C LEU A 372 -5.79 15.90 -14.29
N ARG A 373 -6.96 15.70 -14.88
CA ARG A 373 -7.86 16.81 -15.26
C ARG A 373 -8.32 17.60 -14.04
N ARG A 374 -8.74 16.93 -12.96
CA ARG A 374 -9.14 17.62 -11.72
C ARG A 374 -7.98 18.38 -11.10
N PHE A 375 -6.79 17.79 -11.01
CA PHE A 375 -5.58 18.51 -10.58
C PHE A 375 -5.32 19.73 -11.47
N GLY A 376 -5.44 19.57 -12.79
CA GLY A 376 -5.25 20.66 -13.70
C GLY A 376 -6.25 21.81 -13.50
N ALA A 377 -7.53 21.47 -13.32
CA ALA A 377 -8.58 22.44 -13.03
C ALA A 377 -8.33 23.21 -11.73
N ILE A 378 -7.74 22.56 -10.72
CA ILE A 378 -7.34 23.24 -9.48
C ILE A 378 -6.10 24.12 -9.70
N LEU A 379 -5.08 23.61 -10.39
CA LEU A 379 -3.84 24.34 -10.62
C LEU A 379 -4.06 25.68 -11.36
N THR A 380 -5.03 25.75 -12.28
CA THR A 380 -5.36 26.97 -13.03
C THR A 380 -6.13 28.01 -12.22
N ARG A 381 -6.61 27.66 -11.02
CA ARG A 381 -7.37 28.55 -10.12
C ARG A 381 -6.53 29.16 -9.02
N PHE A 382 -5.26 28.77 -8.92
CA PHE A 382 -4.35 29.41 -8.00
C PHE A 382 -4.13 30.88 -8.32
N THR A 383 -4.23 31.71 -7.29
CA THR A 383 -3.87 33.13 -7.37
C THR A 383 -2.42 33.29 -6.97
N ILE A 384 -1.66 33.99 -7.80
CA ILE A 384 -0.25 34.31 -7.55
C ILE A 384 -0.13 35.81 -7.46
N ILE A 385 0.49 36.27 -6.39
CA ILE A 385 0.73 37.68 -6.11
C ILE A 385 2.22 37.95 -6.01
N SER A 386 2.66 39.04 -6.63
CA SER A 386 4.08 39.41 -6.69
C SER A 386 4.50 40.28 -5.51
N SER A 387 3.54 40.89 -4.81
CA SER A 387 3.78 41.76 -3.67
C SER A 387 2.59 41.77 -2.69
N ALA A 388 2.83 42.21 -1.45
CA ALA A 388 1.77 42.37 -0.46
C ALA A 388 0.64 43.33 -0.88
N ARG A 389 0.94 44.28 -1.78
CA ARG A 389 -0.02 45.29 -2.26
C ARG A 389 -1.03 44.72 -3.25
N GLU A 390 -0.72 43.59 -3.88
CA GLU A 390 -1.60 42.89 -4.82
C GLU A 390 -2.58 41.94 -4.10
N MET A 391 -2.53 41.87 -2.77
CA MET A 391 -3.41 41.01 -1.99
C MET A 391 -4.87 41.50 -2.07
N PRO A 392 -5.83 40.65 -2.45
CA PRO A 392 -7.25 41.02 -2.43
C PRO A 392 -7.74 41.35 -1.02
N ASP A 393 -8.62 42.34 -0.90
CA ASP A 393 -9.12 42.84 0.40
C ASP A 393 -9.88 41.78 1.22
N HIS A 394 -10.62 40.89 0.54
CA HIS A 394 -11.33 39.80 1.21
C HIS A 394 -10.39 38.72 1.77
N ILE A 395 -9.18 38.59 1.22
CA ILE A 395 -8.15 37.67 1.73
C ILE A 395 -7.32 38.33 2.82
N SER A 396 -7.04 39.64 2.72
CA SER A 396 -6.27 40.37 3.73
C SER A 396 -7.02 40.53 5.06
N SER A 397 -8.35 40.55 5.00
CA SER A 397 -9.25 40.60 6.17
C SER A 397 -9.55 39.22 6.79
N THR A 398 -9.18 38.14 6.11
CA THR A 398 -9.34 36.76 6.60
C THR A 398 -8.12 36.36 7.45
N ASP A 399 -8.34 35.60 8.53
CA ASP A 399 -7.25 35.11 9.39
C ASP A 399 -6.20 34.35 8.57
N ALA A 400 -4.91 34.58 8.84
CA ALA A 400 -3.81 33.91 8.16
C ALA A 400 -3.87 32.38 8.29
N ASN A 401 -4.54 31.88 9.33
CA ASN A 401 -4.80 30.46 9.54
C ASN A 401 -5.83 29.85 8.56
N HIS A 402 -6.63 30.67 7.89
CA HIS A 402 -7.70 30.21 6.98
C HIS A 402 -7.25 30.10 5.51
N VAL A 403 -6.23 30.85 5.08
CA VAL A 403 -5.74 30.84 3.69
C VAL A 403 -4.23 30.65 3.68
N ALA A 404 -3.78 29.42 3.43
CA ALA A 404 -2.37 29.11 3.32
C ALA A 404 -1.75 29.81 2.11
N LYS A 405 -0.67 30.55 2.36
CA LYS A 405 0.13 31.25 1.35
C LYS A 405 1.46 30.53 1.22
N ILE A 406 1.74 29.95 0.05
CA ILE A 406 2.97 29.18 -0.18
C ILE A 406 3.96 30.05 -0.97
N PRO A 407 5.11 30.43 -0.39
CA PRO A 407 6.12 31.22 -1.09
C PRO A 407 6.78 30.43 -2.21
N LEU A 408 6.89 31.01 -3.41
CA LEU A 408 7.60 30.37 -4.53
C LEU A 408 9.08 30.18 -4.22
N VAL A 409 9.65 30.97 -3.31
CA VAL A 409 11.06 30.86 -2.90
C VAL A 409 11.39 29.49 -2.29
N LEU A 410 10.40 28.76 -1.76
CA LEU A 410 10.56 27.41 -1.21
C LEU A 410 11.10 26.39 -2.23
N ILE A 411 11.14 26.71 -3.52
CA ILE A 411 11.78 25.87 -4.53
C ILE A 411 13.31 25.89 -4.45
N LYS A 412 13.89 26.93 -3.82
CA LYS A 412 15.34 27.10 -3.72
C LYS A 412 15.95 26.04 -2.79
N GLU A 413 17.21 25.74 -3.03
CA GLU A 413 17.98 24.76 -2.26
C GLU A 413 18.07 25.10 -0.78
N LYS A 414 18.20 26.38 -0.41
CA LYS A 414 18.21 26.83 0.98
C LYS A 414 16.96 26.47 1.79
N TYR A 415 15.84 26.18 1.12
CA TYR A 415 14.59 25.73 1.73
C TYR A 415 14.29 24.27 1.38
N ASN A 416 15.29 23.46 1.04
CA ASN A 416 15.16 22.04 0.72
C ASN A 416 14.18 21.73 -0.43
N ARG A 417 13.97 22.69 -1.34
CA ARG A 417 13.15 22.54 -2.55
C ARG A 417 11.74 22.02 -2.23
N GLN A 418 11.11 22.57 -1.18
CA GLN A 418 9.85 22.08 -0.61
C GLN A 418 8.59 22.58 -1.34
N PHE A 419 8.69 23.57 -2.23
CA PHE A 419 7.52 24.21 -2.85
C PHE A 419 6.45 23.22 -3.37
N TRP A 420 6.82 22.34 -4.32
CA TRP A 420 5.89 21.36 -4.88
C TRP A 420 5.47 20.27 -3.90
N LYS A 421 6.23 20.06 -2.82
CA LYS A 421 5.89 19.09 -1.78
C LYS A 421 4.78 19.61 -0.88
N VAL A 422 4.70 20.92 -0.64
CA VAL A 422 3.72 21.51 0.27
C VAL A 422 2.58 22.24 -0.46
N LEU A 423 2.66 22.41 -1.78
CA LEU A 423 1.67 23.18 -2.54
C LEU A 423 0.22 22.74 -2.27
N LEU A 424 -0.06 21.44 -2.19
CA LEU A 424 -1.43 20.94 -2.00
C LEU A 424 -2.00 21.18 -0.59
N HIS A 425 -1.19 21.69 0.34
CA HIS A 425 -1.64 22.18 1.64
C HIS A 425 -2.66 23.33 1.53
N THR A 426 -2.64 24.08 0.42
CA THR A 426 -3.61 25.14 0.15
C THR A 426 -5.01 24.63 -0.19
N ILE A 427 -5.13 23.33 -0.51
CA ILE A 427 -6.40 22.68 -0.86
C ILE A 427 -6.92 21.95 0.37
N GLU A 428 -6.09 21.05 0.90
CA GLU A 428 -6.38 20.27 2.09
C GLU A 428 -5.21 20.43 3.07
N PRO A 429 -5.42 21.11 4.20
CA PRO A 429 -4.39 21.28 5.22
C PRO A 429 -3.72 19.96 5.59
N GLY A 430 -2.43 20.02 5.93
CA GLY A 430 -1.60 18.85 6.21
C GLY A 430 -1.23 17.97 5.01
N THR A 431 -1.53 18.35 3.77
CA THR A 431 -1.14 17.56 2.59
C THR A 431 0.32 17.82 2.18
N LYS A 432 1.17 16.79 2.26
CA LYS A 432 2.58 16.82 1.84
C LYS A 432 2.90 15.73 0.81
N LEU A 433 3.41 16.13 -0.35
CA LEU A 433 3.78 15.25 -1.46
C LEU A 433 5.24 14.74 -1.37
N PRO A 434 5.50 13.51 -1.85
CA PRO A 434 6.84 12.98 -2.06
C PRO A 434 7.52 13.69 -3.25
N ALA A 435 8.84 13.51 -3.38
CA ALA A 435 9.59 14.08 -4.49
C ALA A 435 9.05 13.68 -5.88
N ARG A 436 8.63 12.41 -6.07
CA ARG A 436 8.09 11.93 -7.35
C ARG A 436 6.74 12.57 -7.70
N SER A 437 5.77 12.53 -6.79
CA SER A 437 4.45 13.14 -7.01
C SER A 437 4.55 14.66 -7.15
N ALA A 438 5.43 15.31 -6.38
CA ALA A 438 5.75 16.72 -6.52
C ALA A 438 6.31 17.04 -7.92
N ALA A 439 7.20 16.19 -8.45
CA ALA A 439 7.71 16.33 -9.81
C ALA A 439 6.62 16.08 -10.87
N LEU A 440 5.71 15.13 -10.66
CA LEU A 440 4.56 14.91 -11.54
C LEU A 440 3.60 16.11 -11.55
N LEU A 441 3.34 16.71 -10.39
CA LEU A 441 2.54 17.93 -10.27
C LEU A 441 3.20 19.10 -11.00
N ALA A 442 4.52 19.26 -10.86
CA ALA A 442 5.30 20.24 -11.60
C ALA A 442 5.21 20.00 -13.12
N ALA A 443 5.37 18.75 -13.58
CA ALA A 443 5.23 18.38 -14.99
C ALA A 443 3.83 18.70 -15.54
N LEU A 444 2.79 18.43 -14.75
CA LEU A 444 1.42 18.77 -15.10
C LEU A 444 1.25 20.29 -15.26
N SER A 445 1.77 21.11 -14.35
CA SER A 445 1.69 22.57 -14.45
C SER A 445 2.36 23.12 -15.72
N LEU A 446 3.48 22.53 -16.14
CA LEU A 446 4.17 22.90 -17.38
C LEU A 446 3.37 22.49 -18.60
N ARG A 447 2.81 21.28 -18.58
CA ARG A 447 2.00 20.76 -19.68
C ARG A 447 0.77 21.62 -19.92
N MET A 448 0.19 22.16 -18.86
CA MET A 448 -0.95 23.08 -18.89
C MET A 448 -0.58 24.52 -19.27
N GLY A 449 0.72 24.85 -19.36
CA GLY A 449 1.16 26.20 -19.71
C GLY A 449 0.82 27.24 -18.64
N ILE A 450 0.84 26.86 -17.35
CA ILE A 450 0.57 27.79 -16.24
C ILE A 450 1.78 28.71 -16.10
N VAL A 451 1.78 29.81 -16.86
CA VAL A 451 2.91 30.74 -17.04
C VAL A 451 3.58 31.14 -15.73
N PRO A 452 2.85 31.52 -14.66
CA PRO A 452 3.48 31.92 -13.41
C PRO A 452 4.28 30.81 -12.71
N LEU A 453 3.93 29.54 -12.94
CA LEU A 453 4.59 28.38 -12.31
C LEU A 453 5.70 27.78 -13.18
N MET A 454 5.84 28.19 -14.44
CA MET A 454 6.75 27.57 -15.40
C MET A 454 8.19 27.49 -14.88
N LYS A 455 8.77 28.61 -14.43
CA LYS A 455 10.17 28.64 -13.94
C LYS A 455 10.37 27.73 -12.72
N VAL A 456 9.40 27.69 -11.82
CA VAL A 456 9.43 26.89 -10.58
C VAL A 456 9.30 25.40 -10.91
N ALA A 457 8.49 25.06 -11.91
CA ALA A 457 8.32 23.70 -12.39
C ALA A 457 9.54 23.20 -13.17
N GLU A 458 10.11 24.02 -14.06
CA GLU A 458 11.33 23.71 -14.82
C GLU A 458 12.50 23.42 -13.87
N HIS A 459 12.67 24.23 -12.82
CA HIS A 459 13.70 24.01 -11.82
C HIS A 459 13.50 22.66 -11.10
N CYS A 460 12.27 22.34 -10.69
CA CYS A 460 11.94 21.08 -10.04
C CYS A 460 12.29 19.88 -10.93
N LEU A 461 11.88 19.89 -12.19
CA LEU A 461 12.13 18.80 -13.12
C LEU A 461 13.60 18.66 -13.49
N THR A 462 14.32 19.77 -13.68
CA THR A 462 15.76 19.74 -13.98
C THR A 462 16.53 19.07 -12.85
N VAL A 463 16.27 19.48 -11.60
CA VAL A 463 16.82 18.85 -10.41
C VAL A 463 16.46 17.37 -10.35
N TRP A 464 15.19 17.03 -10.54
CA TRP A 464 14.71 15.67 -10.42
C TRP A 464 15.33 14.72 -11.45
N LEU A 465 15.50 15.18 -12.69
CA LEU A 465 16.17 14.44 -13.77
C LEU A 465 17.65 14.22 -13.50
N LEU A 466 18.35 15.24 -12.98
CA LEU A 466 19.77 15.13 -12.62
C LEU A 466 20.00 14.19 -11.43
N SER A 467 19.07 14.12 -10.48
CA SER A 467 19.18 13.24 -9.31
C SER A 467 18.70 11.80 -9.55
N ASN A 468 17.92 11.53 -10.61
CA ASN A 468 17.37 10.21 -10.91
C ASN A 468 17.76 9.76 -12.33
N VAL A 469 18.95 9.14 -12.44
CA VAL A 469 19.58 8.64 -13.68
C VAL A 469 18.69 7.67 -14.50
N TRP A 470 17.61 7.13 -13.91
CA TRP A 470 16.76 6.09 -14.51
C TRP A 470 15.35 6.55 -14.95
N SER A 471 15.01 7.83 -14.85
CA SER A 471 13.61 8.28 -14.99
C SER A 471 13.23 8.93 -16.33
N SER A 472 14.13 8.90 -17.30
CA SER A 472 13.97 9.54 -18.62
C SER A 472 12.73 9.05 -19.38
N ILE A 473 12.30 7.80 -19.15
CA ILE A 473 11.21 7.16 -19.89
C ILE A 473 9.82 7.67 -19.44
N LEU A 474 9.64 8.10 -18.19
CA LEU A 474 8.32 8.54 -17.69
C LEU A 474 7.95 9.95 -18.15
N VAL A 475 8.89 10.88 -18.21
CA VAL A 475 8.65 12.22 -18.78
C VAL A 475 8.39 12.13 -20.30
N LEU A 476 9.02 11.16 -20.96
CA LEU A 476 8.78 10.81 -22.38
C LEU A 476 7.40 10.16 -22.59
N ASN A 477 6.95 9.26 -21.71
CA ASN A 477 5.60 8.67 -21.77
C ASN A 477 4.50 9.67 -21.39
N PHE A 478 4.74 10.60 -20.45
CA PHE A 478 3.83 11.71 -20.14
C PHE A 478 3.63 12.66 -21.35
N LYS A 479 4.62 12.70 -22.27
CA LYS A 479 4.52 13.39 -23.56
C LYS A 479 3.71 12.61 -24.61
N LEU A 480 3.60 11.28 -24.49
CA LEU A 480 2.94 10.39 -25.45
C LEU A 480 1.47 10.11 -25.09
N GLU A 481 1.14 9.88 -23.82
CA GLU A 481 -0.24 9.54 -23.39
C GLU A 481 -1.22 10.73 -23.40
N LEU A 482 -0.73 11.97 -23.47
CA LEU A 482 -1.56 13.19 -23.59
C LEU A 482 -1.58 13.75 -25.03
N ARG A 483 -1.17 12.94 -26.01
CA ARG A 483 -1.32 13.20 -27.46
C ARG A 483 -2.37 12.32 -28.14
N ALA A 484 -2.99 11.40 -27.39
CA ALA A 484 -4.23 10.71 -27.75
C ALA A 484 -5.38 11.33 -26.94
#